data_AF-A0A1Y5ETS7-F1
#
_entry.id   AF-A0A1Y5ETS7-F1
#
_cell.length_a   1.000
_cell.length_b   1.000
_cell.length_c   1.000
_cell.angle_alpha   90.00
_cell.angle_beta   90.00
_cell.angle_gamma   90.00
#
_symmetry.space_group_name_H-M   'P 1'
#
loop_
_entity.id
_entity.type
_entity.pdbx_description
1 polymer ?
#
loop_
_entity_poly.entity_id
_entity_poly.type
_entity_poly.pdbx_seq_one_letter_code
_entity_poly.pdbx_strand_id
1 'polypeptide(L)'
;MSIRRRKKAISKVVKLLNLATSSNPSEAQMALRHAEAIVRQNSVSRSEVPLSALCDPTTLNKVKWGAQSQSHTDFAPNSVPKYARTSAAAESRFKEKPVDKTNSYAGARTILDEEYASEPEF
;
A
#
# COMPACT_ATOMS: atom_id res chain seq x y z
N MET A 1 11.57 -18.86 -5.34
CA MET A 1 10.09 -18.99 -5.31
C MET A 1 9.68 -20.31 -5.97
N SER A 2 8.66 -21.02 -5.46
CA SER A 2 8.17 -22.27 -6.09
C SER A 2 7.57 -22.01 -7.48
N ILE A 3 7.83 -22.92 -8.44
CA ILE A 3 7.27 -22.90 -9.81
C ILE A 3 5.75 -22.71 -9.82
N ARG A 4 5.03 -23.36 -8.91
CA ARG A 4 3.57 -23.23 -8.80
C ARG A 4 3.15 -21.80 -8.43
N ARG A 5 3.89 -21.15 -7.53
CA ARG A 5 3.61 -19.75 -7.14
C ARG A 5 3.94 -18.80 -8.30
N ARG A 6 5.04 -19.03 -9.00
CA ARG A 6 5.43 -18.23 -10.19
C ARG A 6 4.39 -18.30 -11.31
N LYS A 7 3.90 -19.50 -11.67
CA LYS A 7 2.81 -19.66 -12.65
C LYS A 7 1.54 -18.89 -12.26
N LYS A 8 1.17 -18.90 -10.98
CA LYS A 8 0.02 -18.12 -10.47
C LYS A 8 0.25 -16.61 -10.58
N ALA A 9 1.45 -16.13 -10.29
CA ALA A 9 1.80 -14.72 -10.45
C ALA A 9 1.70 -14.28 -11.91
N ILE A 10 2.25 -15.06 -12.84
CA ILE A 10 2.15 -14.80 -14.29
C ILE A 10 0.68 -14.75 -14.73
N SER A 11 -0.14 -15.71 -14.31
CA SER A 11 -1.57 -15.72 -14.62
C SER A 11 -2.30 -14.47 -14.09
N LYS A 12 -1.95 -13.98 -12.90
CA LYS A 12 -2.49 -12.71 -12.38
C LYS A 12 -2.05 -11.51 -13.20
N VAL A 13 -0.77 -11.44 -13.59
CA VAL A 13 -0.25 -10.37 -14.45
C VAL A 13 -1.02 -10.31 -15.76
N VAL A 14 -1.22 -11.46 -16.43
CA VAL A 14 -2.01 -11.54 -17.66
C VAL A 14 -3.43 -10.98 -17.47
N LYS A 15 -4.12 -11.40 -16.39
CA LYS A 15 -5.48 -10.90 -16.10
C LYS A 15 -5.52 -9.39 -15.90
N LEU A 16 -4.53 -8.83 -15.20
CA LEU A 16 -4.44 -7.38 -14.95
C LEU A 16 -4.09 -6.61 -16.22
N LEU A 17 -3.24 -7.16 -17.09
CA LEU A 17 -2.92 -6.55 -18.38
C LEU A 17 -4.14 -6.53 -19.31
N ASN A 18 -4.95 -7.58 -19.30
CA ASN A 18 -6.22 -7.60 -20.03
C ASN A 18 -7.25 -6.65 -19.39
N LEU A 19 -7.28 -6.52 -18.06
CA LEU A 19 -8.12 -5.52 -17.41
C LEU A 19 -7.69 -4.09 -17.77
N ALA A 20 -6.40 -3.87 -18.00
CA ALA A 20 -5.85 -2.59 -18.41
C ALA A 20 -6.27 -2.14 -19.83
N THR A 21 -6.95 -3.00 -20.60
CA THR A 21 -7.58 -2.61 -21.87
C THR A 21 -9.02 -2.13 -21.68
N SER A 22 -9.54 -2.02 -20.45
CA SER A 22 -10.89 -1.53 -20.22
C SER A 22 -11.04 -0.07 -20.66
N SER A 23 -12.28 0.31 -21.00
CA SER A 23 -12.63 1.68 -21.39
C SER A 23 -12.62 2.66 -20.20
N ASN A 24 -12.48 2.16 -18.97
CA ASN A 24 -12.41 2.97 -17.77
C ASN A 24 -10.94 3.30 -17.43
N PRO A 25 -10.50 4.56 -17.57
CA PRO A 25 -9.10 4.92 -17.37
C PRO A 25 -8.61 4.70 -15.93
N SER A 26 -9.47 4.88 -14.94
CA SER A 26 -9.14 4.70 -13.52
C SER A 26 -8.87 3.24 -13.19
N GLU A 27 -9.72 2.34 -13.70
CA GLU A 27 -9.55 0.90 -13.57
C GLU A 27 -8.30 0.42 -14.31
N ALA A 28 -8.12 0.87 -15.55
CA ALA A 28 -6.98 0.49 -16.36
C ALA A 28 -5.66 0.89 -15.70
N GLN A 29 -5.58 2.12 -15.17
CA GLN A 29 -4.40 2.60 -14.46
C GLN A 29 -4.16 1.83 -13.14
N MET A 30 -5.21 1.49 -12.41
CA MET A 30 -5.12 0.67 -11.20
C MET A 30 -4.58 -0.74 -11.51
N ALA A 31 -5.09 -1.36 -12.59
CA ALA A 31 -4.67 -2.67 -13.03
C ALA A 31 -3.18 -2.70 -13.43
N LEU A 32 -2.71 -1.67 -14.14
CA LEU A 32 -1.28 -1.52 -14.49
C LEU A 32 -0.39 -1.42 -13.24
N ARG A 33 -0.73 -0.55 -12.27
CA ARG A 33 0.05 -0.43 -11.03
C ARG A 33 0.08 -1.75 -10.25
N HIS A 34 -1.03 -2.47 -10.23
CA HIS A 34 -1.09 -3.76 -9.56
C HIS A 34 -0.26 -4.83 -10.29
N ALA A 35 -0.28 -4.85 -11.62
CA ALA A 35 0.56 -5.73 -12.42
C ALA A 35 2.05 -5.46 -12.14
N GLU A 36 2.46 -4.19 -12.10
CA GLU A 36 3.83 -3.78 -11.75
C GLU A 36 4.24 -4.24 -10.35
N ALA A 37 3.35 -4.14 -9.36
CA ALA A 37 3.62 -4.62 -8.00
C ALA A 37 3.87 -6.13 -7.98
N ILE A 38 3.05 -6.92 -8.69
CA ILE A 38 3.22 -8.38 -8.78
C ILE A 38 4.53 -8.72 -9.51
N VAL A 39 4.83 -8.04 -10.61
CA VAL A 39 6.06 -8.22 -11.38
C VAL A 39 7.28 -8.00 -10.50
N ARG A 40 7.33 -6.90 -9.74
CA ARG A 40 8.44 -6.62 -8.80
C ARG A 40 8.54 -7.63 -7.67
N GLN A 41 7.42 -7.97 -7.02
CA GLN A 41 7.41 -8.90 -5.88
C GLN A 41 7.82 -10.33 -6.24
N ASN A 42 7.55 -10.75 -7.48
CA ASN A 42 7.75 -12.13 -7.94
C ASN A 42 8.90 -12.26 -8.94
N SER A 43 9.58 -11.15 -9.26
CA SER A 43 10.64 -11.04 -10.27
C SER A 43 10.23 -11.70 -11.59
N VAL A 44 9.04 -11.35 -12.09
CA VAL A 44 8.50 -11.89 -13.35
C VAL A 44 9.11 -11.13 -14.51
N SER A 45 9.72 -11.84 -15.45
CA SER A 45 10.29 -11.23 -16.65
C SER A 45 9.23 -11.03 -17.72
N ARG A 46 9.43 -10.02 -18.59
CA ARG A 46 8.52 -9.79 -19.74
C ARG A 46 8.38 -11.02 -20.64
N SER A 47 9.47 -11.76 -20.83
CA SER A 47 9.52 -12.98 -21.66
C SER A 47 8.71 -14.14 -21.09
N GLU A 48 8.36 -14.12 -19.79
CA GLU A 48 7.56 -15.17 -19.15
C GLU A 48 6.06 -15.01 -19.39
N VAL A 49 5.63 -13.85 -19.91
CA VAL A 49 4.22 -13.56 -20.14
C VAL A 49 3.81 -14.02 -21.55
N PRO A 50 2.86 -14.95 -21.67
CA PRO A 50 2.44 -15.45 -22.97
C PRO A 50 1.66 -14.39 -23.75
N LEU A 51 2.19 -13.99 -24.89
CA LEU A 51 1.57 -13.01 -25.79
C LEU A 51 0.18 -13.45 -26.27
N SER A 52 -0.02 -14.75 -26.48
CA SER A 52 -1.29 -15.33 -26.93
C SER A 52 -2.43 -15.22 -25.90
N ALA A 53 -2.13 -14.97 -24.63
CA ALA A 53 -3.13 -14.80 -23.58
C ALA A 53 -3.53 -13.34 -23.36
N LEU A 54 -2.91 -12.41 -24.08
CA LEU A 54 -3.20 -10.98 -23.99
C LEU A 54 -4.19 -10.55 -25.07
N CYS A 55 -5.15 -9.71 -24.71
CA CYS A 55 -6.06 -9.09 -25.68
C CYS A 55 -5.33 -8.09 -26.58
N ASP A 56 -4.37 -7.36 -26.02
CA ASP A 56 -3.54 -6.39 -26.73
C ASP A 56 -2.07 -6.53 -26.27
N PRO A 57 -1.15 -6.97 -27.17
CA PRO A 57 0.27 -7.13 -26.85
C PRO A 57 0.96 -5.81 -26.45
N THR A 58 0.43 -4.66 -26.89
CA THR A 58 1.04 -3.35 -26.59
C THR A 58 0.94 -3.00 -25.11
N THR A 59 0.01 -3.63 -24.37
CA THR A 59 -0.13 -3.46 -22.91
C THR A 59 1.13 -3.85 -22.14
N LEU A 60 1.95 -4.77 -22.67
CA LEU A 60 3.25 -5.12 -22.09
C LEU A 60 4.21 -3.92 -22.05
N ASN A 61 4.10 -2.98 -22.99
CA ASN A 61 4.94 -1.78 -23.04
C ASN A 61 4.56 -0.76 -21.96
N LYS A 62 3.36 -0.88 -21.38
CA LYS A 62 2.85 0.03 -20.35
C LYS A 62 3.30 -0.36 -18.93
N VAL A 63 3.79 -1.58 -18.75
CA VAL A 63 4.26 -2.11 -17.46
C VAL A 63 5.78 -1.97 -17.33
N LYS A 64 6.24 -1.49 -16.18
CA LYS A 64 7.67 -1.47 -15.83
C LYS A 64 8.13 -2.86 -15.35
N TRP A 65 8.96 -3.53 -16.16
CA TRP A 65 9.46 -4.90 -15.90
C TRP A 65 10.76 -4.96 -15.10
N GLY A 66 11.49 -3.86 -15.00
CA GLY A 66 12.82 -3.83 -14.42
C GLY A 66 12.83 -3.88 -12.89
N ALA A 67 13.86 -4.51 -12.34
CA ALA A 67 14.32 -4.29 -10.98
C ALA A 67 15.02 -2.92 -10.88
N GLN A 68 14.31 -1.83 -11.17
CA GLN A 68 14.68 -0.59 -10.52
C GLN A 68 14.27 -0.78 -9.06
N SER A 69 15.23 -1.30 -8.28
CA SER A 69 15.40 -0.81 -6.93
C SER A 69 15.27 0.70 -7.07
N GLN A 70 14.17 1.26 -6.56
CA GLN A 70 14.17 2.68 -6.32
C GLN A 70 15.28 2.88 -5.30
N SER A 71 16.49 3.18 -5.79
CA SER A 71 17.33 4.11 -5.06
C SER A 71 16.40 5.26 -4.78
N HIS A 72 16.12 5.43 -3.49
CA HIS A 72 15.22 6.40 -2.94
C HIS A 72 15.87 7.78 -3.08
N THR A 73 16.15 8.21 -4.31
CA THR A 73 16.95 9.40 -4.63
C THR A 73 16.37 10.26 -5.74
N ASP A 74 15.18 9.97 -6.25
CA ASP A 74 14.45 10.90 -7.13
C ASP A 74 13.04 11.15 -6.58
N PHE A 75 12.99 11.62 -5.34
CA PHE A 75 11.83 12.36 -4.85
C PHE A 75 11.85 13.72 -5.55
N ALA A 76 11.33 13.78 -6.78
CA ALA A 76 10.80 15.02 -7.31
C ALA A 76 9.80 15.56 -6.26
N PRO A 77 9.94 16.80 -5.76
CA PRO A 77 9.29 17.25 -4.53
C PRO A 77 7.77 17.43 -4.61
N ASN A 78 7.07 16.90 -5.62
CA ASN A 78 5.67 17.25 -5.90
C ASN A 78 4.76 16.12 -6.42
N SER A 79 5.07 14.86 -6.17
CA SER A 79 4.18 13.74 -6.56
C SER A 79 3.87 12.83 -5.37
N VAL A 80 3.07 13.33 -4.43
CA VAL A 80 2.47 12.51 -3.37
C VAL A 80 1.52 11.48 -4.00
N PRO A 81 1.68 10.17 -3.74
CA PRO A 81 0.72 9.16 -4.19
C PRO A 81 -0.66 9.44 -3.57
N LYS A 82 -1.69 9.64 -4.41
CA LYS A 82 -3.10 9.93 -4.02
C LYS A 82 -3.82 8.78 -3.27
N TYR A 83 -3.08 7.89 -2.60
CA TYR A 83 -3.65 6.82 -1.79
C TYR A 83 -2.91 6.63 -0.45
N ALA A 84 -2.27 7.68 0.08
CA ALA A 84 -2.04 7.75 1.51
C ALA A 84 -3.34 8.27 2.14
N ARG A 85 -4.20 7.36 2.61
CA ARG A 85 -5.24 7.71 3.58
C ARG A 85 -4.54 8.00 4.90
N THR A 86 -3.97 9.19 5.00
CA THR A 86 -3.48 9.77 6.26
C THR A 86 -4.11 11.14 6.37
N SER A 87 -5.15 11.21 7.20
CA SER A 87 -5.71 12.39 7.84
C SER A 87 -4.94 13.69 7.60
N ALA A 88 -5.54 14.60 6.84
CA ALA A 88 -5.17 16.01 6.73
C ALA A 88 -5.42 16.80 8.03
N ALA A 89 -5.17 16.18 9.18
CA ALA A 89 -5.28 16.75 10.52
C ALA A 89 -3.92 16.71 11.26
N ALA A 90 -2.83 16.36 10.56
CA ALA A 90 -1.49 16.21 11.16
C ALA A 90 -0.57 17.43 10.96
N GLU A 91 -1.10 18.60 10.58
CA GLU A 91 -0.34 19.86 10.51
C GLU A 91 -0.79 20.91 11.53
N SER A 92 -1.50 20.50 12.58
CA SER A 92 -1.52 21.32 13.81
C SER A 92 -0.24 21.03 14.56
N ARG A 93 0.77 21.91 14.44
CA ARG A 93 1.95 21.89 15.32
C ARG A 93 1.47 21.99 16.77
N PHE A 94 1.32 20.85 17.42
CA PHE A 94 1.11 20.77 18.86
C PHE A 94 2.30 21.45 19.54
N LYS A 95 2.06 22.64 20.08
CA LYS A 95 3.01 23.34 20.96
C LYS A 95 2.93 22.65 22.31
N GLU A 96 3.67 21.55 22.46
CA GLU A 96 3.88 20.94 23.78
C GLU A 96 4.57 21.98 24.66
N LYS A 97 3.88 22.44 25.72
CA LYS A 97 4.52 23.20 26.79
C LYS A 97 5.41 22.23 27.57
N PRO A 98 6.61 22.65 28.02
CA PRO A 98 7.51 21.75 28.74
C PRO A 98 6.81 21.13 29.95
N VAL A 99 7.03 19.83 30.14
CA VAL A 99 6.48 19.01 31.23
C VAL A 99 6.62 19.73 32.57
N ASP A 100 5.50 19.96 33.24
CA ASP A 100 5.48 20.56 34.56
C ASP A 100 6.07 19.57 35.56
N LYS A 101 7.15 19.96 36.24
CA LYS A 101 7.91 19.07 37.14
C LYS A 101 7.18 18.78 38.46
N THR A 102 6.04 19.41 38.70
CA THR A 102 5.29 19.28 39.96
C THR A 102 4.08 18.35 39.86
N ASN A 103 4.22 17.21 39.17
CA ASN A 103 3.33 16.06 39.31
C ASN A 103 1.86 16.26 38.84
N SER A 104 1.64 16.74 37.61
CA SER A 104 0.27 16.85 37.05
C SER A 104 -0.47 15.50 36.88
N TYR A 105 0.25 14.37 36.89
CA TYR A 105 -0.33 13.03 36.66
C TYR A 105 -0.25 12.09 37.88
N ALA A 106 0.31 12.53 39.01
CA ALA A 106 0.62 11.66 40.15
C ALA A 106 -0.61 11.17 40.96
N GLY A 107 -1.83 11.48 40.51
CA GLY A 107 -3.08 11.03 41.14
C GLY A 107 -4.25 10.96 40.17
N ALA A 108 -3.99 10.89 38.86
CA ALA A 108 -5.05 10.76 37.87
C ALA A 108 -5.61 9.33 37.94
N ARG A 109 -6.88 9.20 38.35
CA ARG A 109 -7.65 7.94 38.25
C ARG A 109 -7.60 7.47 36.81
N THR A 110 -7.14 6.25 36.60
CA THR A 110 -7.11 5.62 35.29
C THR A 110 -8.33 4.73 35.12
N ILE A 111 -8.67 4.42 33.87
CA ILE A 111 -9.84 3.59 33.50
C ILE A 111 -9.75 2.18 34.12
N LEU A 112 -8.56 1.77 34.57
CA LEU A 112 -8.33 0.50 35.29
C LEU A 112 -8.75 0.54 36.77
N ASP A 113 -8.89 1.74 37.36
CA ASP A 113 -9.29 1.90 38.76
C ASP A 113 -10.82 1.79 38.96
N GLU A 114 -11.60 1.80 37.87
CA GLU A 114 -13.08 1.77 37.90
C GLU A 114 -13.67 0.35 37.90
N GLU A 115 -12.87 -0.69 37.67
CA GLU A 115 -13.36 -2.08 37.52
C GLU A 115 -13.48 -2.85 38.86
N TYR A 116 -13.30 -2.16 39.99
CA TYR A 116 -13.46 -2.76 41.34
C TYR A 116 -14.58 -2.08 42.15
N ALA A 117 -15.74 -1.84 41.52
CA ALA A 117 -16.98 -1.61 42.23
C ALA A 117 -17.66 -2.97 42.45
N SER A 118 -17.49 -3.52 43.65
CA SER A 118 -18.11 -4.75 44.15
C SER A 118 -19.62 -4.82 43.84
N GLU A 119 -20.04 -5.96 43.27
CA GLU A 119 -21.44 -6.40 43.17
C GLU A 119 -22.19 -6.17 44.49
N PRO A 120 -23.37 -5.53 44.50
CA PRO A 120 -24.25 -5.59 45.65
C PRO A 120 -24.94 -6.96 45.70
N GLU A 121 -24.55 -7.81 46.66
CA GLU A 121 -25.45 -8.85 47.17
C GLU A 121 -26.67 -8.16 47.79
N PHE A 122 -27.85 -8.35 47.18
CA PHE A 122 -29.14 -8.75 47.77
C PHE A 122 -30.30 -8.51 46.80
#